data_AF-A0AAV2FZM7-F1
#
_entry.id   AF-A0AAV2FZM7-F1
#
_cell.length_a   1.000
_cell.length_b   1.000
_cell.length_c   1.000
_cell.angle_alpha   90.00
_cell.angle_beta   90.00
_cell.angle_gamma   90.00
#
_symmetry.space_group_name_H-M   'P 1'
#
loop_
_entity.id
_entity.type
_entity.pdbx_description
1 polymer ?
#
loop_
_entity_poly.entity_id
_entity_poly.type
_entity_poly.pdbx_seq_one_letter_code
_entity_poly.pdbx_strand_id
1 'polypeptide(L)' 'MIVVPFFPDGVPFGTPTAGLVWLFIYPKGFQRLLHHIKINYNNPPVYITENGMGDQSSLSLEMALNDTLENTLP' A
#
# COMPACT_ATOMS: atom_id res chain seq x y z
N MET A 1 -2.84 2.19 0.53
CA MET A 1 -1.44 2.56 0.83
C MET A 1 -1.32 3.05 2.27
N ILE A 2 -0.52 2.40 3.14
CA ILE A 2 0.05 2.99 4.38
C ILE A 2 1.39 2.35 4.71
N VAL A 3 2.34 3.22 5.02
CA VAL A 3 3.69 2.96 5.50
C VAL A 3 3.66 2.50 6.95
N VAL A 4 4.21 1.31 7.22
CA VAL A 4 4.71 0.92 8.54
C VAL A 4 6.10 0.33 8.30
N PRO A 5 7.19 0.97 8.76
CA PRO A 5 8.49 0.34 8.70
C PRO A 5 8.48 -0.90 9.62
N PHE A 6 9.27 -1.89 9.23
CA PHE A 6 9.48 -3.18 9.87
C PHE A 6 9.19 -3.25 11.38
N PHE A 7 8.63 -4.38 11.81
CA PHE A 7 8.51 -4.72 13.21
C PHE A 7 9.85 -5.02 13.88
N PRO A 8 9.88 -5.10 15.23
CA PRO A 8 11.06 -5.54 15.99
C PRO A 8 11.57 -6.95 15.62
N ASP A 9 10.73 -7.81 15.04
CA ASP A 9 11.08 -9.16 14.57
C ASP A 9 11.61 -9.18 13.12
N GLY A 10 11.68 -8.03 12.46
CA GLY A 10 12.18 -7.87 11.10
C GLY A 10 11.20 -8.29 10.00
N VAL A 11 9.97 -8.70 10.33
CA VAL A 11 8.99 -9.15 9.33
C VAL A 11 8.15 -7.97 8.84
N PRO A 12 7.98 -7.77 7.51
CA PRO A 12 7.07 -6.76 6.99
C PRO A 12 5.61 -7.08 7.28
N PHE A 13 4.82 -6.07 7.65
CA PHE A 13 3.36 -6.18 7.81
C PHE A 13 2.59 -6.43 6.50
N GLY A 14 3.18 -6.13 5.35
CA GLY A 14 2.52 -6.13 4.05
C GLY A 14 3.42 -6.61 2.92
N THR A 15 2.87 -6.65 1.72
CA THR A 15 3.60 -7.07 0.51
C THR A 15 4.43 -5.90 -0.01
N PRO A 16 5.75 -6.04 -0.22
CA PRO A 16 6.56 -4.98 -0.80
C PRO A 16 6.08 -4.66 -2.22
N THR A 17 6.10 -3.39 -2.60
CA THR A 17 5.87 -2.99 -3.99
C THR A 17 7.16 -2.96 -4.79
N ALA A 18 7.07 -3.13 -6.11
CA ALA A 18 8.21 -3.11 -7.00
C ALA A 18 9.01 -1.80 -6.91
N GLY A 19 10.34 -1.91 -6.86
CA GLY A 19 11.26 -0.77 -6.96
C GLY A 19 11.24 0.23 -5.78
N LEU A 20 10.41 0.01 -4.75
CA LEU A 20 10.21 0.96 -3.65
C LEU A 20 10.35 0.28 -2.28
N VAL A 21 11.50 0.51 -1.64
CA VAL A 21 11.85 -0.08 -0.32
C VAL A 21 10.94 0.36 0.83
N TRP A 22 10.22 1.47 0.66
CA TRP A 22 9.41 2.11 1.70
C TRP A 22 7.90 1.87 1.52
N LEU A 23 7.47 1.33 0.38
CA LEU A 23 6.07 1.20 0.02
C LEU A 23 5.61 -0.26 0.10
N PHE A 24 4.62 -0.52 0.96
CA PHE A 24 4.06 -1.85 1.20
C PHE A 24 2.54 -1.83 1.04
N ILE A 25 2.01 -2.88 0.42
CA ILE A 25 0.58 -3.13 0.27
C ILE A 25 0.04 -3.68 1.58
N TYR A 26 -0.70 -2.86 2.32
CA TYR A 26 -1.34 -3.25 3.57
C TYR A 26 -2.72 -2.59 3.74
N PRO A 27 -3.79 -3.12 3.12
CA PRO A 27 -5.13 -2.52 3.14
C PRO A 27 -5.70 -2.32 4.55
N LYS A 28 -5.41 -3.24 5.48
CA LYS A 28 -5.84 -3.16 6.87
C LYS A 28 -5.25 -1.96 7.61
N GLY A 29 -4.02 -1.55 7.27
CA GLY A 29 -3.40 -0.34 7.80
C GLY A 29 -4.18 0.91 7.39
N PHE A 30 -4.56 0.98 6.11
CA PHE A 30 -5.33 2.11 5.59
C PHE A 30 -6.70 2.26 6.27
N GLN A 31 -7.41 1.14 6.47
CA GLN A 31 -8.64 1.14 7.26
C GLN A 31 -8.42 1.64 8.70
N ARG A 32 -7.34 1.18 9.36
CA ARG A 32 -7.00 1.60 10.72
C ARG A 32 -6.69 3.10 10.80
N LEU A 33 -6.02 3.69 9.81
CA LEU A 33 -5.81 5.13 9.76
C LEU A 33 -7.12 5.90 9.64
N LEU A 34 -8.00 5.51 8.72
CA LEU A 34 -9.29 6.18 8.57
C LEU A 34 -10.12 6.10 9.86
N HIS A 35 -10.07 4.95 10.54
CA HIS A 35 -10.69 4.77 11.84
C HIS A 35 -10.05 5.65 12.92
N HIS A 36 -8.72 5.78 12.91
CA HIS A 36 -7.99 6.68 13.81
C HIS A 36 -8.38 8.15 13.58
N ILE A 37 -8.47 8.61 12.33
CA ILE A 37 -8.93 9.96 12.00
C ILE A 37 -10.36 10.18 12.51
N LYS A 38 -11.25 9.22 12.22
CA LYS A 38 -12.64 9.27 12.68
C LYS A 38 -12.77 9.42 14.19
N ILE A 39 -12.02 8.64 14.97
CA ILE A 39 -12.10 8.64 16.44
C ILE A 39 -11.41 9.86 17.06
N ASN A 40 -10.23 10.23 16.57
CA ASN A 40 -9.36 11.19 17.27
C ASN A 40 -9.48 12.63 16.75
N TYR A 41 -10.13 12.85 15.62
CA TYR A 41 -10.21 14.16 14.96
C TYR A 41 -11.64 14.62 14.69
N ASN A 42 -12.62 14.15 15.48
CA ASN A 42 -14.02 14.56 15.36
C ASN A 42 -14.70 14.17 14.03
N ASN A 43 -14.19 13.13 13.36
CA ASN A 43 -14.73 12.60 12.11
C ASN A 43 -15.00 13.69 11.03
N PRO A 44 -13.96 14.42 10.59
CA PRO A 44 -14.11 15.41 9.54
C PRO A 44 -14.32 14.72 8.19
N PRO A 45 -14.83 15.42 7.16
CA PRO A 45 -14.76 14.92 5.79
C PRO A 45 -13.30 14.66 5.39
N VAL A 46 -13.03 13.47 4.87
CA VAL A 46 -11.68 13.05 4.42
C VAL A 46 -11.73 12.73 2.93
N TYR A 47 -10.75 13.24 2.19
CA TYR A 47 -10.54 12.92 0.78
C TYR A 47 -9.24 12.14 0.63
N ILE A 48 -9.29 11.05 -0.12
CA ILE A 48 -8.12 10.27 -0.47
C ILE A 48 -7.57 10.90 -1.75
N THR A 49 -6.52 11.70 -1.62
CA THR A 49 -5.89 12.36 -2.78
C THR A 49 -4.96 11.43 -3.53
N GLU A 50 -4.42 10.40 -2.87
CA GLU A 50 -3.47 9.45 -3.47
C GLU A 50 -3.71 8.03 -2.93
N ASN A 51 -3.71 7.06 -3.84
CA ASN A 51 -3.66 5.63 -3.54
C ASN A 51 -3.01 4.91 -4.73
N GLY A 52 -1.83 4.34 -4.53
CA GLY A 52 -1.11 3.64 -5.59
C GLY A 52 -0.17 2.56 -5.05
N MET A 53 0.40 1.81 -5.99
CA MET A 53 1.48 0.85 -5.78
C MET A 53 2.59 1.14 -6.80
N GLY A 54 3.81 0.71 -6.49
CA GLY A 54 4.90 0.74 -7.47
C GLY A 54 4.80 -0.44 -8.44
N ASP A 55 4.98 -0.16 -9.73
CA ASP A 55 5.01 -1.16 -10.80
C ASP A 55 6.46 -1.53 -11.17
N GLN A 56 6.65 -2.75 -11.68
CA GLN A 56 7.93 -3.15 -12.26
C GLN A 56 8.15 -2.45 -13.61
N SER A 57 9.32 -1.83 -13.79
CA SER A 57 9.68 -1.09 -15.00
C SER A 57 9.88 -1.97 -16.25
N SER A 58 9.79 -3.29 -16.12
CA SER A 58 10.05 -4.28 -17.17
C SER A 58 8.80 -5.00 -17.67
N LEU A 59 7.59 -4.54 -17.30
CA LEU A 59 6.35 -5.13 -17.79
C LEU A 59 6.15 -4.88 -19.29
N SER A 60 5.58 -5.87 -20.00
CA SER A 60 5.09 -5.65 -21.35
C SER A 60 3.89 -4.69 -21.31
N LEU A 61 3.59 -4.01 -22.43
CA LEU A 61 2.44 -3.10 -22.51
C LEU A 61 1.12 -3.79 -22.13
N GLU A 62 0.93 -5.03 -22.59
CA GLU A 62 -0.27 -5.82 -22.27
C GLU A 62 -0.38 -6.11 -20.77
N MET A 63 0.74 -6.44 -20.12
CA MET A 63 0.77 -6.67 -18.68
C MET A 63 0.56 -5.39 -17.88
N ALA A 64 1.15 -4.28 -18.32
CA ALA A 64 1.00 -2.97 -17.66
C ALA A 64 -0.43 -2.41 -17.77
N LEU A 65 -1.17 -2.77 -18.82
CA LEU A 65 -2.59 -2.39 -18.97
C LEU A 65 -3.54 -3.30 -18.19
N ASN A 66 -3.03 -4.42 -17.67
CA ASN A 66 -3.81 -5.35 -16.87
C ASN A 66 -3.64 -5.00 -15.38
N ASP A 67 -4.57 -4.22 -14.83
CA ASP A 67 -4.62 -3.72 -13.44
C ASP A 67 -4.84 -4.82 -12.37
N THR A 68 -4.25 -5.98 -12.55
CA THR A 68 -4.19 -7.05 -11.55
C THR A 68 -3.00 -6.83 -10.64
N LEU A 69 -3.12 -7.20 -9.35
CA LEU A 69 -1.94 -7.28 -8.49
C LEU A 69 -0.92 -8.20 -9.14
N GLU A 70 0.30 -7.70 -9.29
CA GLU A 70 1.40 -8.49 -9.82
C GLU A 70 1.57 -9.72 -8.92
N ASN A 71 1.37 -10.91 -9.48
CA ASN A 71 1.63 -12.17 -8.78
C ASN A 71 3.15 -12.38 -8.71
N THR A 72 3.86 -11.50 -8.02
CA THR A 72 5.31 -11.60 -7.80
C THR A 72 5.56 -12.17 -6.42
N LEU A 73 5.16 -13.43 -6.24
CA LEU A 73 5.85 -14.39 -5.38
C LEU A 73 5.89 -15.71 -6.16
N PRO A 74 6.98 -16.50 -6.05
CA PRO A 74 6.92 -17.92 -6.44
C PRO A 74 5.86 -18.67 -5.64
#